data_AF-A0A8C1N8U3-F1
#
_entry.id   AF-A0A8C1N8U3-F1
#
_cell.length_a   1.000
_cell.length_b   1.000
_cell.length_c   1.000
_cell.angle_alpha   90.00
_cell.angle_beta   90.00
_cell.angle_gamma   90.00
#
_symmetry.space_group_name_H-M   'P 1'
#
loop_
_entity.id
_entity.type
_entity.pdbx_description
1 polymer ?
#
loop_
_entity_poly.entity_id
_entity_poly.type
_entity_poly.pdbx_seq_one_letter_code
_entity_poly.pdbx_strand_id
1 'polypeptide(L)'
;MRTAIVQVEFYVNENTFKERLKLFFIKNQRSSLRVRLFNFFLKVLSCLLYIVRCPCFQGNVWEQVLRIPFILEMISAVPFVITVILPSFRNLFIPVFLNCWLAKHALENMINDLHRAIQRTHSAMFNQVLILISTLVCLIFTCICGIQHLERAGNNLTLFDSLYFCVVTFSTVGFGDVTPQIWPSQLLVVIMICVALIVLPIQFEQLAFLWMERQKSGGNYSRYRAQTEKHVVLCVSCLKIDLLMDFLNEFFAHPRLQDYYVVILCPAEMDVQVRRVLHIPLWAQRVIYLQGSALKDQDLMRAKMDDAEACFILSNRFEVDRFAADHQTILRAWAVKDFAPNCPLYVQILKPENKFHIKFADHVVCEEEFKYAMLALNCVCPATSTLITLLIHSSRGQ
;
A
#
# COMPACT_ATOMS: atom_id res chain seq x y z
N MET A 1 -6.40 -57.70 57.17
CA MET A 1 -5.25 -56.96 56.63
C MET A 1 -5.70 -56.16 55.41
N ARG A 2 -5.68 -54.83 55.49
CA ARG A 2 -5.97 -53.95 54.33
C ARG A 2 -4.70 -53.86 53.48
N THR A 3 -4.79 -54.25 52.22
CA THR A 3 -3.75 -53.99 51.20
C THR A 3 -3.76 -52.50 50.86
N ALA A 4 -2.68 -51.80 51.20
CA ALA A 4 -2.47 -50.41 50.85
C ALA A 4 -2.19 -50.30 49.34
N ILE A 5 -3.05 -49.57 48.62
CA ILE A 5 -2.82 -49.16 47.24
C ILE A 5 -1.90 -47.95 47.32
N VAL A 6 -0.65 -48.11 46.87
CA VAL A 6 0.30 -46.99 46.73
C VAL A 6 -0.16 -46.12 45.57
N GLN A 7 -0.73 -44.95 45.86
CA GLN A 7 -0.91 -43.89 44.86
C GLN A 7 0.45 -43.35 44.48
N VAL A 8 0.86 -43.58 43.23
CA VAL A 8 2.00 -42.89 42.63
C VAL A 8 1.51 -41.50 42.22
N GLU A 9 1.78 -40.51 43.07
CA GLU A 9 1.58 -39.10 42.70
C GLU A 9 2.59 -38.72 41.60
N PHE A 10 2.09 -38.55 40.38
CA PHE A 10 2.85 -37.92 39.31
C PHE A 10 3.02 -36.44 39.66
N TYR A 11 4.23 -36.06 40.07
CA TYR A 11 4.59 -34.69 40.43
C TYR A 11 4.29 -33.69 39.31
N VAL A 12 3.88 -32.49 39.75
CA VAL A 12 3.41 -31.25 39.09
C VAL A 12 4.13 -30.79 37.79
N ASN A 13 5.22 -31.43 37.35
CA ASN A 13 6.00 -31.00 36.18
C ASN A 13 5.30 -31.25 34.82
N GLU A 14 4.42 -32.27 34.70
CA GLU A 14 3.79 -32.67 33.43
C GLU A 14 2.72 -31.70 32.88
N ASN A 15 2.29 -30.70 33.67
CA ASN A 15 1.19 -29.81 33.29
C ASN A 15 1.59 -28.51 32.57
N THR A 16 2.89 -28.28 32.32
CA THR A 16 3.30 -27.09 31.55
C THR A 16 3.01 -27.28 30.06
N PHE A 17 2.53 -26.22 29.38
CA PHE A 17 2.24 -26.22 27.94
C PHE A 17 3.45 -26.71 27.11
N LYS A 18 4.66 -26.34 27.54
CA LYS A 18 5.94 -26.79 26.97
C LYS A 18 6.13 -28.30 27.07
N GLU A 19 5.83 -28.92 28.21
CA GLU A 19 5.94 -30.37 28.37
C GLU A 19 4.84 -31.13 27.61
N ARG A 20 3.62 -30.60 27.53
CA ARG A 20 2.56 -31.17 26.70
C ARG A 20 2.92 -31.19 25.22
N LEU A 21 3.50 -30.09 24.69
CA LEU A 21 4.07 -30.03 23.35
C LEU A 21 5.22 -31.03 23.16
N LYS A 22 6.12 -31.13 24.14
CA LYS A 22 7.26 -32.07 24.13
C LYS A 22 6.78 -33.53 24.16
N LEU A 23 5.73 -33.84 24.92
CA LEU A 23 5.10 -35.16 24.99
C LEU A 23 4.44 -35.52 23.66
N PHE A 24 3.70 -34.60 23.05
CA PHE A 24 2.98 -34.82 21.79
C PHE A 24 3.90 -34.94 20.58
N PHE A 25 4.93 -34.09 20.45
CA PHE A 25 5.84 -34.09 19.29
C PHE A 25 7.01 -35.07 19.43
N ILE A 26 7.52 -35.33 20.64
CA ILE A 26 8.81 -36.02 20.84
C ILE A 26 8.68 -37.33 21.63
N LYS A 27 8.00 -37.37 22.78
CA LYS A 27 7.98 -38.59 23.64
C LYS A 27 7.00 -39.68 23.17
N ASN A 28 5.86 -39.31 22.58
CA ASN A 28 4.86 -40.30 22.16
C ASN A 28 5.17 -40.82 20.74
N GLN A 29 5.54 -42.10 20.64
CA GLN A 29 6.04 -42.74 19.41
C GLN A 29 5.00 -42.74 18.28
N ARG A 30 3.69 -42.89 18.58
CA ARG A 30 2.63 -42.91 17.55
C ARG A 30 2.31 -41.50 17.01
N SER A 31 2.27 -40.48 17.87
CA SER A 31 1.99 -39.10 17.44
C SER A 31 3.21 -38.47 16.74
N SER A 32 4.43 -38.71 17.23
CA SER A 32 5.65 -38.24 16.57
C SER A 32 5.78 -38.82 15.16
N LEU A 33 5.44 -40.10 14.97
CA LEU A 33 5.49 -40.76 13.65
C LEU A 33 4.40 -40.22 12.71
N ARG A 34 3.19 -39.92 13.19
CA ARG A 34 2.13 -39.25 12.41
C ARG A 34 2.52 -37.84 11.98
N VAL A 35 3.08 -37.04 12.87
CA VAL A 35 3.55 -35.67 12.55
C VAL A 35 4.71 -35.72 11.54
N ARG A 36 5.64 -36.67 11.69
CA ARG A 36 6.73 -36.87 10.73
C ARG A 36 6.22 -37.34 9.37
N LEU A 37 5.26 -38.26 9.31
CA LEU A 37 4.62 -38.70 8.07
C LEU A 37 3.84 -37.57 7.39
N PHE A 38 3.14 -36.72 8.16
CA PHE A 38 2.44 -35.56 7.64
C PHE A 38 3.41 -34.51 7.06
N ASN A 39 4.48 -34.19 7.77
CA ASN A 39 5.54 -33.31 7.27
C ASN A 39 6.29 -33.92 6.08
N PHE A 40 6.45 -35.24 6.04
CA PHE A 40 6.99 -35.96 4.88
C PHE A 40 6.09 -35.79 3.67
N PHE A 41 4.79 -35.99 3.83
CA PHE A 41 3.81 -35.81 2.77
C PHE A 41 3.81 -34.37 2.23
N LEU A 42 3.82 -33.36 3.10
CA LEU A 42 3.88 -31.95 2.68
C LEU A 42 5.17 -31.62 1.91
N LYS A 43 6.33 -32.14 2.34
CA LYS A 43 7.62 -31.94 1.66
C LYS A 43 7.73 -32.71 0.34
N VAL A 44 7.17 -33.91 0.27
CA VAL A 44 7.11 -34.68 -0.99
C VAL A 44 6.16 -34.00 -1.96
N LEU A 45 5.02 -33.51 -1.49
CA LEU A 45 4.07 -32.75 -2.29
C LEU A 45 4.69 -31.46 -2.83
N SER A 46 5.43 -30.71 -2.01
CA SER A 46 6.13 -29.50 -2.45
C SER A 46 7.21 -29.82 -3.49
N CYS A 47 8.05 -30.84 -3.26
CA CYS A 47 9.02 -31.31 -4.24
C CYS A 47 8.36 -31.77 -5.56
N LEU A 48 7.25 -32.49 -5.50
CA LEU A 48 6.49 -32.91 -6.69
C LEU A 48 5.93 -31.70 -7.45
N LEU A 49 5.37 -30.71 -6.75
CA LEU A 49 4.91 -29.47 -7.37
C LEU A 49 6.05 -28.71 -8.06
N TYR A 50 7.26 -28.70 -7.48
CA TYR A 50 8.44 -28.10 -8.11
C TYR A 50 8.92 -28.90 -9.33
N ILE A 51 8.92 -30.24 -9.28
CA ILE A 51 9.25 -31.11 -10.42
C ILE A 51 8.24 -30.92 -11.55
N VAL A 52 6.95 -30.77 -11.25
CA VAL A 52 5.89 -30.49 -12.24
C VAL A 52 6.01 -29.07 -12.81
N ARG A 53 6.45 -28.10 -12.01
CA ARG A 53 6.68 -26.72 -12.46
C ARG A 53 7.90 -26.58 -13.38
N CYS A 54 8.90 -27.45 -13.23
CA CYS A 54 10.14 -27.45 -14.01
C CYS A 54 9.93 -27.58 -15.53
N PRO A 55 9.15 -28.55 -16.06
CA PRO A 55 8.86 -28.67 -17.49
C PRO A 55 7.80 -27.67 -17.99
N CYS A 56 6.99 -27.07 -17.11
CA CYS A 56 5.93 -26.14 -17.50
C CYS A 56 6.47 -24.73 -17.87
N PHE A 57 7.73 -24.42 -17.55
CA PHE A 57 8.41 -23.19 -17.94
C PHE A 57 9.34 -23.46 -19.13
N GLN A 58 9.14 -22.78 -20.26
CA GLN A 58 10.06 -22.81 -21.41
C GLN A 58 11.38 -22.08 -21.08
N GLY A 59 12.30 -22.74 -20.37
CA GLY A 59 13.59 -22.13 -19.99
C GLY A 59 14.65 -23.13 -19.52
N ASN A 60 15.84 -22.60 -19.18
CA ASN A 60 16.98 -23.39 -18.73
C ASN A 60 16.74 -23.98 -17.33
N VAL A 61 16.81 -25.31 -17.22
CA VAL A 61 16.67 -26.06 -15.95
C VAL A 61 17.71 -25.61 -14.90
N TRP A 62 18.93 -25.29 -15.34
CA TRP A 62 20.00 -24.82 -14.45
C TRP A 62 19.68 -23.50 -13.73
N GLU A 63 18.97 -22.60 -14.39
CA GLU A 63 18.56 -21.34 -13.77
C GLU A 63 17.57 -21.57 -12.63
N GLN A 64 16.68 -22.56 -12.78
CA GLN A 64 15.69 -22.91 -11.75
C GLN A 64 16.34 -23.58 -10.54
N VAL A 65 17.31 -24.47 -10.77
CA VAL A 65 18.05 -25.16 -9.70
C VAL A 65 18.87 -24.17 -8.86
N LEU A 66 19.39 -23.11 -9.47
CA LEU A 66 20.17 -22.07 -8.78
C LEU A 66 19.31 -21.01 -8.07
N ARG A 67 17.97 -21.11 -8.11
CA ARG A 67 17.11 -20.17 -7.37
C ARG A 67 17.14 -20.45 -5.87
N ILE A 68 17.23 -19.39 -5.08
CA ILE A 68 17.31 -19.44 -3.61
C ILE A 68 16.18 -20.28 -2.98
N PRO A 69 14.89 -20.17 -3.38
CA PRO A 69 13.83 -21.01 -2.82
C PRO A 69 14.06 -22.50 -3.05
N PHE A 70 14.53 -22.89 -4.23
CA PHE A 70 14.81 -24.29 -4.53
C PHE A 70 15.95 -24.84 -3.66
N ILE A 71 17.02 -24.06 -3.48
CA ILE A 71 18.16 -24.43 -2.62
C ILE A 71 17.70 -24.59 -1.16
N LEU A 72 16.91 -23.66 -0.63
CA LEU A 72 16.39 -23.73 0.75
C LEU A 72 15.48 -24.94 0.95
N GLU A 73 14.66 -25.28 -0.05
CA GLU A 73 13.83 -26.47 0.00
C GLU A 73 14.66 -27.75 -0.03
N MET A 74 15.69 -27.83 -0.87
CA MET A 74 16.61 -28.98 -0.88
C MET A 74 17.34 -29.15 0.46
N ILE A 75 17.82 -28.06 1.07
CA ILE A 75 18.48 -28.07 2.38
C ILE A 75 17.56 -28.62 3.48
N SER A 76 16.25 -28.34 3.41
CA SER A 76 15.29 -28.80 4.43
C SER A 76 14.65 -30.16 4.11
N ALA A 77 14.46 -30.49 2.83
CA ALA A 77 13.75 -31.68 2.37
C ALA A 77 14.66 -32.90 2.30
N VAL A 78 15.87 -32.76 1.74
CA VAL A 78 16.79 -33.90 1.53
C VAL A 78 17.18 -34.56 2.85
N PRO A 79 17.66 -33.83 3.89
CA PRO A 79 17.96 -34.46 5.18
C PRO A 79 16.73 -35.11 5.81
N PHE A 80 15.54 -34.52 5.62
CA PHE A 80 14.30 -35.06 6.17
C PHE A 80 13.93 -36.41 5.53
N VAL A 81 14.03 -36.54 4.21
CA VAL A 81 13.84 -37.81 3.50
C VAL A 81 14.83 -38.86 3.98
N ILE A 82 16.11 -38.50 4.15
CA ILE A 82 17.15 -39.39 4.66
C ILE A 82 16.81 -39.91 6.07
N THR A 83 16.29 -39.06 6.97
CA THR A 83 15.90 -39.49 8.32
C THR A 83 14.70 -40.44 8.37
N VAL A 84 13.85 -40.45 7.33
CA VAL A 84 12.72 -41.38 7.21
C VAL A 84 13.20 -42.75 6.76
N ILE A 85 14.14 -42.79 5.79
CA ILE A 85 14.69 -44.03 5.24
C ILE A 85 15.65 -44.69 6.23
N LEU A 86 16.51 -43.92 6.91
CA LEU A 86 17.54 -44.43 7.80
C LEU A 86 17.21 -44.11 9.28
N PRO A 87 16.80 -45.10 10.09
CA PRO A 87 16.41 -44.87 11.48
C PRO A 87 17.56 -44.37 12.37
N SER A 88 18.82 -44.66 12.02
CA SER A 88 20.02 -44.19 12.75
C SER A 88 20.21 -42.67 12.71
N PHE A 89 19.68 -41.98 11.69
CA PHE A 89 19.83 -40.52 11.52
C PHE A 89 18.69 -39.70 12.10
N ARG A 90 17.76 -40.31 12.86
CA ARG A 90 16.58 -39.62 13.42
C ARG A 90 16.89 -38.50 14.40
N ASN A 91 18.11 -38.46 14.95
CA ASN A 91 18.56 -37.44 15.89
C ASN A 91 19.37 -36.31 15.22
N LEU A 92 19.56 -36.37 13.89
CA LEU A 92 20.23 -35.33 13.14
C LEU A 92 19.40 -34.04 13.16
N PHE A 93 20.05 -32.92 13.45
CA PHE A 93 19.40 -31.61 13.38
C PHE A 93 19.15 -31.22 11.92
N ILE A 94 17.92 -30.79 11.63
CA ILE A 94 17.52 -30.30 10.30
C ILE A 94 17.12 -28.83 10.47
N PRO A 95 17.69 -27.90 9.69
CA PRO A 95 17.39 -26.47 9.79
C PRO A 95 16.03 -26.12 9.15
N VAL A 96 14.95 -26.67 9.71
CA VAL A 96 13.57 -26.46 9.24
C VAL A 96 13.12 -25.00 9.41
N PHE A 97 13.78 -24.25 10.29
CA PHE A 97 13.48 -22.83 10.50
C PHE A 97 13.69 -21.98 9.24
N LEU A 98 14.52 -22.42 8.28
CA LEU A 98 14.70 -21.73 6.99
C LEU A 98 13.43 -21.72 6.11
N ASN A 99 12.45 -22.59 6.40
CA ASN A 99 11.17 -22.60 5.70
C ASN A 99 10.37 -21.29 5.87
N CYS A 100 10.72 -20.43 6.83
CA CYS A 100 10.11 -19.11 6.94
C CYS A 100 10.34 -18.27 5.66
N TRP A 101 11.50 -18.40 5.01
CA TRP A 101 11.81 -17.70 3.77
C TRP A 101 11.02 -18.25 2.58
N LEU A 102 10.74 -19.56 2.57
CA LEU A 102 9.83 -20.18 1.59
C LEU A 102 8.40 -19.68 1.77
N ALA A 103 7.93 -19.58 3.01
CA ALA A 103 6.61 -19.01 3.32
C ALA A 103 6.52 -17.54 2.88
N LYS A 104 7.57 -16.76 3.14
CA LYS A 104 7.68 -15.37 2.68
C LYS A 104 7.62 -15.27 1.15
N HIS A 105 8.35 -16.12 0.44
CA HIS A 105 8.32 -16.15 -1.03
C HIS A 105 6.95 -16.56 -1.59
N ALA A 106 6.29 -17.55 -0.97
CA ALA A 106 4.93 -17.94 -1.34
C ALA A 106 3.92 -16.80 -1.13
N LEU A 107 4.06 -16.07 -0.04
CA LEU A 107 3.26 -14.88 0.27
C LEU A 107 3.48 -13.75 -0.74
N GLU A 108 4.72 -13.49 -1.16
CA GLU A 108 5.03 -12.51 -2.21
C GLU A 108 4.37 -12.89 -3.55
N ASN A 109 4.46 -14.17 -3.94
CA ASN A 109 3.83 -14.66 -5.16
C ASN A 109 2.30 -14.52 -5.10
N MET A 110 1.69 -14.90 -3.98
CA MET A 110 0.24 -14.74 -3.77
C MET A 110 -0.20 -13.29 -3.88
N ILE A 111 0.56 -12.36 -3.30
CA ILE A 111 0.28 -10.91 -3.37
C ILE A 111 0.38 -10.40 -4.81
N ASN A 112 1.39 -10.83 -5.56
CA ASN A 112 1.57 -10.44 -6.95
C ASN A 112 0.44 -10.98 -7.85
N ASP A 113 0.01 -12.22 -7.62
CA ASP A 113 -1.13 -12.82 -8.33
C ASP A 113 -2.44 -12.10 -7.98
N LEU A 114 -2.64 -11.75 -6.70
CA LEU A 114 -3.77 -10.93 -6.27
C LEU A 114 -3.77 -9.57 -6.94
N HIS A 115 -2.60 -8.91 -7.03
CA HIS A 115 -2.46 -7.62 -7.70
C HIS A 115 -2.77 -7.70 -9.20
N ARG A 116 -2.41 -8.80 -9.87
CA ARG A 116 -2.73 -9.04 -11.28
C ARG A 116 -4.21 -9.34 -11.50
N ALA A 117 -4.81 -10.16 -10.65
CA ALA A 117 -6.21 -10.58 -10.77
C ALA A 117 -7.18 -9.48 -10.36
N ILE A 118 -6.80 -8.65 -9.39
CA ILE A 118 -7.66 -7.64 -8.78
C ILE A 118 -7.06 -6.26 -9.09
N GLN A 119 -7.50 -5.65 -10.20
CA GLN A 119 -7.32 -4.21 -10.48
C GLN A 119 -7.98 -3.30 -9.41
N ARG A 120 -8.65 -3.86 -8.39
CA ARG A 120 -9.38 -3.15 -7.35
C ARG A 120 -8.57 -2.96 -6.05
N THR A 121 -8.37 -1.68 -5.75
CA THR A 121 -8.49 -1.05 -4.41
C THR A 121 -7.51 -1.38 -3.29
N HIS A 122 -6.76 -2.48 -3.30
CA HIS A 122 -5.71 -2.68 -2.30
C HIS A 122 -4.48 -1.86 -2.68
N SER A 123 -4.16 -0.89 -1.82
CA SER A 123 -3.05 0.03 -2.05
C SER A 123 -1.74 -0.76 -2.14
N ALA A 124 -0.94 -0.52 -3.18
CA ALA A 124 0.42 -1.06 -3.32
C ALA A 124 1.24 -0.91 -2.03
N MET A 125 1.01 0.18 -1.29
CA MET A 125 1.50 0.42 0.07
C MET A 125 1.28 -0.74 1.03
N PHE A 126 0.05 -1.25 1.10
CA PHE A 126 -0.31 -2.31 2.03
C PHE A 126 0.47 -3.59 1.70
N ASN A 127 0.59 -3.91 0.42
CA ASN A 127 1.36 -5.05 -0.06
C ASN A 127 2.84 -4.91 0.34
N GLN A 128 3.44 -3.74 0.17
CA GLN A 128 4.84 -3.48 0.52
C GLN A 128 5.09 -3.47 2.04
N VAL A 129 4.17 -2.90 2.83
CA VAL A 129 4.21 -2.99 4.30
C VAL A 129 4.17 -4.45 4.75
N LEU A 130 3.30 -5.26 4.15
CA LEU A 130 3.16 -6.67 4.49
C LEU A 130 4.43 -7.47 4.13
N ILE A 131 5.07 -7.16 3.00
CA ILE A 131 6.37 -7.72 2.62
C ILE A 131 7.46 -7.34 3.64
N LEU A 132 7.55 -6.06 4.03
CA LEU A 132 8.51 -5.58 5.05
C LEU A 132 8.31 -6.27 6.41
N ILE A 133 7.07 -6.41 6.86
CA ILE A 133 6.78 -7.12 8.12
C ILE A 133 7.20 -8.59 7.99
N SER A 134 6.88 -9.22 6.85
CA SER A 134 7.25 -10.61 6.60
C SER A 134 8.77 -10.82 6.56
N THR A 135 9.56 -9.90 6.00
CA THR A 135 11.03 -9.99 5.97
C THR A 135 11.62 -9.82 7.36
N LEU A 136 11.15 -8.85 8.12
CA LEU A 136 11.60 -8.59 9.49
C LEU A 136 11.33 -9.80 10.40
N VAL A 137 10.13 -10.39 10.32
CA VAL A 137 9.78 -11.59 11.08
C VAL A 137 10.66 -12.78 10.68
N CYS A 138 10.92 -13.00 9.39
CA CYS A 138 11.80 -14.08 8.93
C CYS A 138 13.25 -13.91 9.41
N LEU A 139 13.76 -12.67 9.36
CA LEU A 139 15.13 -12.35 9.77
C LEU A 139 15.30 -12.54 11.28
N ILE A 140 14.35 -12.05 12.10
CA ILE A 140 14.34 -12.28 13.55
C ILE A 140 14.21 -13.77 13.86
N PHE A 141 13.29 -14.49 13.20
CA PHE A 141 13.07 -15.91 13.48
C PHE A 141 14.28 -16.78 13.15
N THR A 142 14.97 -16.51 12.03
CA THR A 142 16.20 -17.23 11.66
C THR A 142 17.35 -16.92 12.60
N CYS A 143 17.48 -15.68 13.06
CA CYS A 143 18.45 -15.29 14.09
C CYS A 143 18.21 -16.03 15.41
N ILE A 144 16.97 -16.03 15.91
CA ILE A 144 16.60 -16.72 17.17
C ILE A 144 16.93 -18.21 17.07
N CYS A 145 16.48 -18.88 16.00
CA CYS A 145 16.69 -20.31 15.85
C CYS A 145 18.16 -20.67 15.64
N GLY A 146 18.91 -19.84 14.91
CA GLY A 146 20.35 -20.06 14.66
C GLY A 146 21.18 -19.93 15.93
N ILE A 147 21.00 -18.84 16.68
CA ILE A 147 21.74 -18.58 17.92
C ILE A 147 21.37 -19.60 18.99
N GLN A 148 20.07 -19.85 19.20
CA GLN A 148 19.62 -20.83 20.19
C GLN A 148 20.10 -22.25 19.87
N HIS A 149 20.32 -22.59 18.59
CA HIS A 149 20.86 -23.90 18.23
C HIS A 149 22.36 -23.99 18.50
N LEU A 150 23.12 -22.98 18.07
CA LEU A 150 24.58 -22.97 18.21
C LEU A 150 25.02 -22.82 19.66
N GLU A 151 24.35 -21.96 20.43
CA GLU A 151 24.70 -21.70 21.83
C GLU A 151 24.38 -22.87 22.78
N ARG A 152 23.65 -23.91 22.33
CA ARG A 152 23.48 -25.15 23.12
C ARG A 152 24.81 -25.82 23.50
N ALA A 153 25.87 -25.58 22.74
CA ALA A 153 27.20 -26.11 23.00
C ALA A 153 28.01 -25.29 24.02
N GLY A 154 27.58 -24.07 24.31
CA GLY A 154 28.27 -23.13 25.20
C GLY A 154 27.37 -22.79 26.37
N ASN A 155 26.58 -21.72 26.23
CA ASN A 155 25.59 -21.33 27.23
C ASN A 155 24.17 -21.65 26.72
N ASN A 156 23.41 -22.45 27.48
CA ASN A 156 22.05 -22.84 27.09
C ASN A 156 21.05 -21.66 27.18
N LEU A 157 21.14 -20.73 26.23
CA LEU A 157 20.27 -19.57 26.13
C LEU A 157 18.81 -20.00 25.95
N THR A 158 17.90 -19.33 26.64
CA THR A 158 16.48 -19.56 26.40
C THR A 158 16.06 -18.92 25.07
N LEU A 159 14.90 -19.35 24.55
CA LEU A 159 14.32 -18.74 23.35
C LEU A 159 14.08 -17.23 23.53
N PHE A 160 13.75 -16.81 24.75
CA PHE A 160 13.47 -15.42 25.05
C PHE A 160 14.75 -14.58 25.09
N ASP A 161 15.83 -15.10 25.68
CA ASP A 161 17.15 -14.43 25.68
C ASP A 161 17.67 -14.27 24.25
N SER A 162 17.43 -15.28 23.40
CA SER A 162 17.80 -15.23 21.97
C SER A 162 16.98 -14.18 21.20
N LEU A 163 15.68 -14.04 21.51
CA LEU A 163 14.82 -12.99 20.94
C LEU A 163 15.29 -11.61 21.37
N TYR A 164 15.53 -11.43 22.66
CA TYR A 164 16.05 -10.18 23.21
C TYR A 164 17.37 -9.79 22.53
N PHE A 165 18.32 -10.74 22.43
CA PHE A 165 19.58 -10.52 21.73
C PHE A 165 19.38 -10.08 20.27
N CYS A 166 18.54 -10.79 19.50
CA CYS A 166 18.30 -10.45 18.09
C CYS A 166 17.66 -9.05 17.94
N VAL A 167 16.71 -8.67 18.79
CA VAL A 167 16.07 -7.35 18.76
C VAL A 167 17.08 -6.25 19.11
N VAL A 168 17.88 -6.42 20.17
CA VAL A 168 18.93 -5.48 20.59
C VAL A 168 20.03 -5.32 19.53
N THR A 169 20.37 -6.42 18.85
CA THR A 169 21.38 -6.42 17.79
C THR A 169 20.89 -5.74 16.51
N PHE A 170 19.68 -6.08 16.03
CA PHE A 170 19.14 -5.47 14.80
C PHE A 170 18.71 -4.02 14.98
N SER A 171 18.37 -3.61 16.21
CA SER A 171 18.17 -2.19 16.54
C SER A 171 19.47 -1.40 16.69
N THR A 172 20.64 -2.04 16.52
CA THR A 172 21.98 -1.43 16.67
C THR A 172 22.28 -0.87 18.06
N VAL A 173 21.51 -1.27 19.08
CA VAL A 173 21.67 -0.80 20.47
C VAL A 173 22.85 -1.48 21.15
N GLY A 174 22.93 -2.81 21.07
CA GLY A 174 24.10 -3.58 21.54
C GLY A 174 24.43 -3.44 23.03
N PHE A 175 23.50 -3.73 23.94
CA PHE A 175 23.73 -3.65 25.39
C PHE A 175 24.89 -4.53 25.89
N GLY A 176 25.17 -5.65 25.21
CA GLY A 176 26.29 -6.55 25.54
C GLY A 176 26.06 -7.44 26.77
N ASP A 177 24.83 -7.49 27.28
CA ASP A 177 24.39 -8.33 28.39
C ASP A 177 24.20 -9.80 28.01
N VAL A 178 23.69 -10.06 26.80
CA VAL A 178 23.67 -11.39 26.17
C VAL A 178 24.65 -11.36 25.00
N THR A 179 25.61 -12.29 24.96
CA THR A 179 26.61 -12.36 23.88
C THR A 179 26.93 -13.80 23.50
N PRO A 180 27.17 -14.08 22.20
CA PRO A 180 27.60 -15.41 21.75
C PRO A 180 29.04 -15.69 22.17
N GLN A 181 29.28 -16.84 22.80
CA GLN A 181 30.60 -17.22 23.32
C GLN A 181 31.35 -18.18 22.38
N ILE A 182 30.63 -18.84 21.47
CA ILE A 182 31.19 -19.90 20.62
C ILE A 182 31.58 -19.34 19.25
N TRP A 183 32.66 -19.86 18.67
CA TRP A 183 33.13 -19.47 17.34
C TRP A 183 32.04 -19.50 16.22
N PRO A 184 31.22 -20.56 16.05
CA PRO A 184 30.22 -20.58 14.98
C PRO A 184 29.03 -19.64 15.26
N SER A 185 28.67 -19.39 16.52
CA SER A 185 27.61 -18.43 16.85
C SER A 185 28.07 -16.98 16.62
N GLN A 186 29.34 -16.67 16.93
CA GLN A 186 29.96 -15.37 16.59
C GLN A 186 29.95 -15.12 15.08
N LEU A 187 30.37 -16.10 14.28
CA LEU A 187 30.34 -15.99 12.82
C LEU A 187 28.91 -15.79 12.28
N LEU A 188 27.93 -16.53 12.81
CA LEU A 188 26.53 -16.38 12.42
C LEU A 188 26.01 -14.97 12.74
N VAL A 189 26.34 -14.42 13.91
CA VAL A 189 25.94 -13.05 14.28
C VAL A 189 26.54 -12.01 13.34
N VAL A 190 27.82 -12.13 12.97
CA VAL A 190 28.46 -11.23 12.00
C VAL A 190 27.73 -11.27 10.65
N ILE A 191 27.44 -12.47 10.14
CA ILE A 191 26.70 -12.64 8.88
C ILE A 191 25.30 -12.03 8.99
N MET A 192 24.57 -12.29 10.07
CA MET A 192 23.21 -11.76 10.26
C MET A 192 23.18 -10.24 10.39
N ILE A 193 24.17 -9.62 11.04
CA ILE A 193 24.32 -8.16 11.10
C ILE A 193 24.55 -7.59 9.71
N CYS A 194 25.46 -8.16 8.92
CA CYS A 194 25.71 -7.71 7.54
C CYS A 194 24.44 -7.80 6.67
N VAL A 195 23.70 -8.91 6.78
CA VAL A 195 22.43 -9.09 6.05
C VAL A 195 21.39 -8.07 6.51
N ALA A 196 21.24 -7.85 7.81
CA ALA A 196 20.28 -6.89 8.36
C ALA A 196 20.59 -5.45 7.93
N LEU A 197 21.86 -5.04 8.00
CA LEU A 197 22.30 -3.69 7.63
C LEU A 197 22.15 -3.40 6.13
N ILE A 198 22.17 -4.41 5.26
CA ILE A 198 21.91 -4.22 3.82
C ILE A 198 20.41 -4.25 3.54
N VAL A 199 19.69 -5.24 4.07
CA VAL A 199 18.30 -5.51 3.69
C VAL A 199 17.33 -4.51 4.32
N LEU A 200 17.49 -4.17 5.61
CA LEU A 200 16.53 -3.32 6.31
C LEU A 200 16.49 -1.89 5.74
N PRO A 201 17.62 -1.18 5.52
CA PRO A 201 17.56 0.19 5.01
C PRO A 201 16.93 0.29 3.63
N ILE A 202 17.25 -0.63 2.71
CA ILE A 202 16.67 -0.65 1.36
C ILE A 202 15.14 -0.80 1.42
N GLN A 203 14.64 -1.66 2.31
CA GLN A 203 13.20 -1.86 2.46
C GLN A 203 12.50 -0.67 3.13
N PHE A 204 13.15 -0.03 4.11
CA PHE A 204 12.62 1.20 4.71
C PHE A 204 12.59 2.36 3.73
N GLU A 205 13.61 2.54 2.90
CA GLU A 205 13.66 3.56 1.85
C GLU A 205 12.54 3.35 0.82
N GLN A 206 12.36 2.12 0.35
CA GLN A 206 11.24 1.79 -0.54
C GLN A 206 9.91 2.14 0.10
N LEU A 207 9.66 1.70 1.34
CA LEU A 207 8.43 2.01 2.07
C LEU A 207 8.21 3.53 2.19
N ALA A 208 9.25 4.28 2.55
CA ALA A 208 9.21 5.72 2.70
C ALA A 208 8.91 6.42 1.36
N PHE A 209 9.55 5.99 0.27
CA PHE A 209 9.31 6.51 -1.07
C PHE A 209 7.85 6.34 -1.48
N LEU A 210 7.29 5.13 -1.32
CA LEU A 210 5.90 4.87 -1.71
C LEU A 210 4.91 5.61 -0.82
N TRP A 211 5.23 5.74 0.48
CA TRP A 211 4.40 6.48 1.42
C TRP A 211 4.35 7.96 1.06
N MET A 212 5.50 8.54 0.72
CA MET A 212 5.60 9.91 0.23
C MET A 212 4.85 10.07 -1.10
N GLU A 213 4.99 9.12 -2.02
CA GLU A 213 4.30 9.15 -3.30
C GLU A 213 2.77 9.11 -3.13
N ARG A 214 2.26 8.25 -2.25
CA ARG A 214 0.84 8.22 -1.90
C ARG A 214 0.37 9.54 -1.27
N GLN A 215 1.21 10.17 -0.48
CA GLN A 215 0.88 11.47 0.12
C GLN A 215 0.78 12.56 -0.96
N LYS A 216 1.65 12.52 -1.99
CA LYS A 216 1.58 13.43 -3.14
C LYS A 216 0.36 13.16 -4.03
N SER A 217 0.04 11.90 -4.29
CA SER A 217 -1.06 11.52 -5.19
C SER A 217 -2.47 11.79 -4.64
N GLY A 218 -2.57 12.26 -3.39
CA GLY A 218 -3.84 12.43 -2.70
C GLY A 218 -4.48 11.08 -2.36
N GLY A 219 -5.30 11.08 -1.31
CA GLY A 219 -5.98 9.87 -0.85
C GLY A 219 -7.11 9.41 -1.77
N ASN A 220 -8.10 8.77 -1.17
CA ASN A 220 -9.40 8.55 -1.80
C ASN A 220 -10.43 9.35 -1.01
N TYR A 221 -11.39 9.97 -1.70
CA TYR A 221 -12.55 10.53 -1.02
C TYR A 221 -13.39 9.38 -0.46
N SER A 222 -13.58 9.37 0.86
CA SER A 222 -14.19 8.23 1.55
C SER A 222 -15.66 8.09 1.18
N ARG A 223 -16.10 6.87 0.89
CA ARG A 223 -17.50 6.59 0.51
C ARG A 223 -18.51 7.00 1.58
N TYR A 224 -18.17 6.78 2.87
CA TYR A 224 -19.02 7.22 3.98
C TYR A 224 -19.28 8.72 3.92
N ARG A 225 -18.21 9.51 3.72
CA ARG A 225 -18.29 10.96 3.62
C ARG A 225 -19.14 11.43 2.43
N ALA A 226 -18.94 10.83 1.27
CA ALA A 226 -19.72 11.14 0.06
C ALA A 226 -21.22 10.91 0.22
N GLN A 227 -21.63 9.99 1.11
CA GLN A 227 -23.05 9.70 1.36
C GLN A 227 -23.66 10.60 2.44
N THR A 228 -22.85 11.06 3.40
CA THR A 228 -23.33 11.87 4.54
C THR A 228 -23.22 13.37 4.29
N GLU A 229 -22.21 13.78 3.54
CA GLU A 229 -21.86 15.18 3.31
C GLU A 229 -21.94 15.50 1.81
N LYS A 230 -22.25 16.76 1.51
CA LYS A 230 -22.37 17.23 0.13
C LYS A 230 -20.99 17.60 -0.40
N HIS A 231 -20.65 17.12 -1.58
CA HIS A 231 -19.40 17.49 -2.25
C HIS A 231 -19.59 17.87 -3.70
N VAL A 232 -18.64 18.67 -4.16
CA VAL A 232 -18.50 19.14 -5.52
C VAL A 232 -17.12 18.75 -6.01
N VAL A 233 -16.99 18.40 -7.28
CA VAL A 233 -15.71 18.07 -7.90
C VAL A 233 -15.25 19.18 -8.84
N LEU A 234 -13.98 19.58 -8.71
CA LEU A 234 -13.32 20.55 -9.56
C LEU A 234 -12.24 19.86 -10.40
N CYS A 235 -12.50 19.70 -11.70
CA CYS A 235 -11.61 19.10 -12.68
C CYS A 235 -10.80 20.18 -13.41
N VAL A 236 -9.47 20.12 -13.30
CA VAL A 236 -8.53 21.10 -13.88
C VAL A 236 -7.30 20.40 -14.46
N SER A 237 -6.67 20.98 -15.50
CA SER A 237 -5.42 20.45 -16.05
C SER A 237 -4.21 20.79 -15.17
N CYS A 238 -4.16 22.02 -14.69
CA CYS A 238 -3.11 22.58 -13.86
C CYS A 238 -3.74 23.59 -12.92
N LEU A 239 -3.45 23.50 -11.63
CA LEU A 239 -4.05 24.35 -10.61
C LEU A 239 -3.04 25.40 -10.16
N LYS A 240 -3.36 26.67 -10.44
CA LYS A 240 -2.62 27.83 -9.90
C LYS A 240 -3.32 28.41 -8.67
N ILE A 241 -2.58 29.15 -7.87
CA ILE A 241 -3.11 29.82 -6.67
C ILE A 241 -4.25 30.75 -7.03
N ASP A 242 -4.07 31.59 -8.06
CA ASP A 242 -5.05 32.62 -8.43
C ASP A 242 -6.41 31.98 -8.74
N LEU A 243 -6.41 30.95 -9.61
CA LEU A 243 -7.62 30.21 -9.96
C LEU A 243 -8.26 29.53 -8.73
N LEU A 244 -7.45 28.93 -7.87
CA LEU A 244 -7.94 28.25 -6.68
C LEU A 244 -8.57 29.24 -5.70
N MET A 245 -7.91 30.35 -5.42
CA MET A 245 -8.37 31.35 -4.47
C MET A 245 -9.64 32.05 -4.98
N ASP A 246 -9.68 32.42 -6.25
CA ASP A 246 -10.86 33.02 -6.86
C ASP A 246 -12.06 32.07 -6.77
N PHE A 247 -11.85 30.78 -7.09
CA PHE A 247 -12.91 29.77 -7.00
C PHE A 247 -13.37 29.55 -5.56
N LEU A 248 -12.45 29.32 -4.62
CA LEU A 248 -12.79 29.02 -3.22
C LEU A 248 -13.46 30.20 -2.52
N ASN A 249 -12.97 31.42 -2.74
CA ASN A 249 -13.56 32.62 -2.15
C ASN A 249 -14.99 32.85 -2.67
N GLU A 250 -15.20 32.72 -3.97
CA GLU A 250 -16.52 32.87 -4.59
C GLU A 250 -17.48 31.75 -4.14
N PHE A 251 -17.02 30.49 -4.16
CA PHE A 251 -17.84 29.34 -3.79
C PHE A 251 -18.29 29.38 -2.32
N PHE A 252 -17.39 29.75 -1.40
CA PHE A 252 -17.69 29.78 0.03
C PHE A 252 -18.28 31.11 0.54
N ALA A 253 -18.38 32.13 -0.31
CA ALA A 253 -19.00 33.41 0.06
C ALA A 253 -20.49 33.25 0.43
N HIS A 254 -21.17 32.33 -0.24
CA HIS A 254 -22.59 32.06 -0.03
C HIS A 254 -22.82 31.15 1.20
N PRO A 255 -23.71 31.51 2.14
CA PRO A 255 -23.89 30.79 3.40
C PRO A 255 -24.35 29.33 3.22
N ARG A 256 -25.15 29.02 2.19
CA ARG A 256 -25.61 27.64 1.93
C ARG A 256 -24.50 26.72 1.42
N LEU A 257 -23.41 27.27 0.89
CA LEU A 257 -22.30 26.50 0.34
C LEU A 257 -21.18 26.26 1.36
N GLN A 258 -21.30 26.78 2.59
CA GLN A 258 -20.26 26.68 3.61
C GLN A 258 -20.03 25.25 4.14
N ASP A 259 -21.05 24.39 4.05
CA ASP A 259 -21.01 23.00 4.51
C ASP A 259 -20.58 22.02 3.39
N TYR A 260 -20.25 22.54 2.20
CA TYR A 260 -19.84 21.72 1.07
C TYR A 260 -18.35 21.39 1.11
N TYR A 261 -18.01 20.20 0.64
CA TYR A 261 -16.65 19.80 0.35
C TYR A 261 -16.30 20.05 -1.11
N VAL A 262 -15.09 20.56 -1.35
CA VAL A 262 -14.55 20.76 -2.70
C VAL A 262 -13.45 19.73 -2.93
N VAL A 263 -13.71 18.77 -3.82
CA VAL A 263 -12.75 17.74 -4.22
C VAL A 263 -12.09 18.19 -5.53
N ILE A 264 -10.79 18.42 -5.51
CA ILE A 264 -10.04 18.85 -6.69
C ILE A 264 -9.44 17.62 -7.36
N LEU A 265 -9.62 17.50 -8.67
CA LEU A 265 -9.08 16.43 -9.49
C LEU A 265 -8.17 17.03 -10.57
N CYS A 266 -6.86 16.83 -10.40
CA CYS A 266 -5.83 17.45 -11.23
C CYS A 266 -4.74 16.42 -11.60
N PRO A 267 -4.33 16.28 -12.88
CA PRO A 267 -3.32 15.30 -13.27
C PRO A 267 -1.90 15.73 -12.88
N ALA A 268 -1.64 17.03 -12.83
CA ALA A 268 -0.35 17.59 -12.40
C ALA A 268 -0.13 17.40 -10.90
N GLU A 269 1.12 17.40 -10.45
CA GLU A 269 1.44 17.42 -9.01
C GLU A 269 1.02 18.74 -8.35
N MET A 270 0.87 18.73 -7.02
CA MET A 270 0.49 19.91 -6.27
C MET A 270 1.65 20.90 -6.16
N ASP A 271 1.47 22.10 -6.69
CA ASP A 271 2.41 23.21 -6.53
C ASP A 271 2.63 23.55 -5.04
N VAL A 272 3.86 23.94 -4.69
CA VAL A 272 4.25 24.28 -3.31
C VAL A 272 3.34 25.36 -2.70
N GLN A 273 2.91 26.31 -3.51
CA GLN A 273 2.06 27.40 -3.04
C GLN A 273 0.61 26.96 -2.80
N VAL A 274 0.05 26.15 -3.71
CA VAL A 274 -1.25 25.50 -3.51
C VAL A 274 -1.23 24.66 -2.24
N ARG A 275 -0.15 23.92 -2.00
CA ARG A 275 0.01 23.12 -0.79
C ARG A 275 -0.06 23.97 0.48
N ARG A 276 0.57 25.15 0.50
CA ARG A 276 0.50 26.07 1.65
C ARG A 276 -0.91 26.56 1.90
N VAL A 277 -1.64 26.91 0.84
CA VAL A 277 -3.05 27.30 0.90
C VAL A 277 -3.87 26.16 1.51
N LEU A 278 -3.79 24.95 0.95
CA LEU A 278 -4.57 23.81 1.45
C LEU A 278 -4.25 23.38 2.89
N HIS A 279 -3.10 23.79 3.46
CA HIS A 279 -2.78 23.55 4.87
C HIS A 279 -3.42 24.56 5.85
N ILE A 280 -3.99 25.67 5.36
CA ILE A 280 -4.67 26.64 6.22
C ILE A 280 -5.95 26.00 6.80
N PRO A 281 -6.22 26.13 8.11
CA PRO A 281 -7.33 25.43 8.78
C PRO A 281 -8.70 25.62 8.12
N LEU A 282 -8.97 26.80 7.55
CA LEU A 282 -10.21 27.11 6.84
C LEU A 282 -10.45 26.18 5.63
N TRP A 283 -9.40 25.90 4.86
CA TRP A 283 -9.48 25.09 3.65
C TRP A 283 -9.10 23.63 3.88
N ALA A 284 -8.21 23.33 4.82
CA ALA A 284 -7.73 21.98 5.11
C ALA A 284 -8.86 21.01 5.48
N GLN A 285 -9.94 21.51 6.08
CA GLN A 285 -11.11 20.69 6.43
C GLN A 285 -12.07 20.50 5.25
N ARG A 286 -12.12 21.44 4.30
CA ARG A 286 -13.18 21.51 3.26
C ARG A 286 -12.70 21.14 1.87
N VAL A 287 -11.42 21.34 1.59
CA VAL A 287 -10.82 21.16 0.26
C VAL A 287 -9.91 19.94 0.26
N ILE A 288 -10.20 19.01 -0.64
CA ILE A 288 -9.48 17.74 -0.74
C ILE A 288 -8.88 17.65 -2.14
N TYR A 289 -7.56 17.64 -2.23
CA TYR A 289 -6.88 17.49 -3.50
C TYR A 289 -6.57 16.03 -3.79
N LEU A 290 -6.98 15.57 -4.98
CA LEU A 290 -6.73 14.26 -5.53
C LEU A 290 -5.93 14.41 -6.83
N GLN A 291 -4.75 13.80 -6.89
CA GLN A 291 -3.99 13.74 -8.13
C GLN A 291 -4.62 12.67 -9.04
N GLY A 292 -5.08 13.06 -10.22
CA GLY A 292 -5.79 12.19 -11.14
C GLY A 292 -6.35 12.93 -12.36
N SER A 293 -6.74 12.19 -13.40
CA SER A 293 -7.35 12.76 -14.61
C SER A 293 -8.82 12.37 -14.70
N ALA A 294 -9.69 13.33 -15.06
CA ALA A 294 -11.11 13.07 -15.24
C ALA A 294 -11.41 12.13 -16.43
N LEU A 295 -10.40 11.83 -17.26
CA LEU A 295 -10.50 10.86 -18.36
C LEU A 295 -10.41 9.41 -17.88
N LYS A 296 -10.02 9.16 -16.62
CA LYS A 296 -9.86 7.81 -16.06
C LYS A 296 -10.97 7.54 -15.06
N ASP A 297 -11.79 6.52 -15.31
CA ASP A 297 -12.88 6.10 -14.42
C ASP A 297 -12.40 5.79 -13.00
N GLN A 298 -11.17 5.29 -12.85
CA GLN A 298 -10.59 5.03 -11.54
C GLN A 298 -10.44 6.29 -10.70
N ASP A 299 -10.05 7.42 -11.31
CA ASP A 299 -9.89 8.69 -10.62
C ASP A 299 -11.26 9.31 -10.31
N LEU A 300 -12.25 9.14 -11.20
CA LEU A 300 -13.63 9.53 -10.95
C LEU A 300 -14.25 8.74 -9.78
N MET A 301 -13.97 7.43 -9.69
CA MET A 301 -14.34 6.58 -8.56
C MET A 301 -13.64 6.98 -7.25
N ARG A 302 -12.42 7.54 -7.32
CA ARG A 302 -11.69 8.08 -6.15
C ARG A 302 -12.30 9.40 -5.66
N ALA A 303 -12.81 10.22 -6.57
CA ALA A 303 -13.51 11.48 -6.26
C ALA A 303 -14.99 11.28 -5.90
N LYS A 304 -15.57 10.09 -6.12
CA LYS A 304 -17.00 9.79 -5.93
C LYS A 304 -17.88 10.73 -6.74
N MET A 305 -17.59 10.80 -8.05
CA MET A 305 -18.32 11.66 -8.98
C MET A 305 -19.78 11.25 -9.16
N ASP A 306 -20.11 9.99 -8.91
CA ASP A 306 -21.46 9.44 -8.88
C ASP A 306 -22.34 10.09 -7.80
N ASP A 307 -21.78 10.32 -6.62
CA ASP A 307 -22.46 10.95 -5.47
C ASP A 307 -22.31 12.50 -5.46
N ALA A 308 -21.56 13.09 -6.41
CA ALA A 308 -21.26 14.52 -6.41
C ALA A 308 -22.46 15.38 -6.84
N GLU A 309 -22.70 16.50 -6.13
CA GLU A 309 -23.81 17.41 -6.46
C GLU A 309 -23.53 18.28 -7.69
N ALA A 310 -22.25 18.52 -8.02
CA ALA A 310 -21.85 19.25 -9.23
C ALA A 310 -20.41 18.91 -9.63
N CYS A 311 -20.14 19.00 -10.93
CA CYS A 311 -18.79 18.89 -11.48
C CYS A 311 -18.43 20.16 -12.27
N PHE A 312 -17.37 20.83 -11.86
CA PHE A 312 -16.78 21.98 -12.55
C PHE A 312 -15.59 21.51 -13.40
N ILE A 313 -15.59 21.84 -14.69
CA ILE A 313 -14.48 21.59 -15.61
C ILE A 313 -13.95 22.92 -16.09
N LEU A 314 -12.72 23.26 -15.74
CA LEU A 314 -12.08 24.51 -16.13
C LEU A 314 -10.99 24.27 -17.17
N SER A 315 -10.99 25.09 -18.24
CA SER A 315 -9.95 25.08 -19.27
C SER A 315 -8.68 25.78 -18.80
N ASN A 316 -7.53 25.31 -19.28
CA ASN A 316 -6.23 25.88 -18.94
C ASN A 316 -5.93 27.10 -19.81
N ARG A 317 -5.99 28.29 -19.20
CA ARG A 317 -5.74 29.57 -19.90
C ARG A 317 -4.27 29.79 -20.29
N PHE A 318 -3.34 29.03 -19.70
CA PHE A 318 -1.90 29.22 -19.86
C PHE A 318 -1.26 28.25 -20.86
N GLU A 319 -2.06 27.40 -21.50
CA GLU A 319 -1.57 26.48 -22.52
C GLU A 319 -1.22 27.24 -23.79
N VAL A 320 -0.13 26.84 -24.46
CA VAL A 320 0.35 27.51 -25.68
C VAL A 320 -0.68 27.37 -26.80
N ASP A 321 -1.27 26.17 -26.93
CA ASP A 321 -2.36 25.92 -27.86
C ASP A 321 -3.71 25.91 -27.14
N ARG A 322 -4.50 26.96 -27.39
CA ARG A 322 -5.86 27.09 -26.86
C ARG A 322 -6.82 26.07 -27.45
N PHE A 323 -6.60 25.62 -28.69
CA PHE A 323 -7.45 24.59 -29.27
C PHE A 323 -7.21 23.27 -28.54
N ALA A 324 -5.97 22.83 -28.35
CA ALA A 324 -5.66 21.62 -27.59
C ALA A 324 -6.27 21.64 -26.17
N ALA A 325 -6.18 22.77 -25.47
CA ALA A 325 -6.78 22.93 -24.15
C ALA A 325 -8.30 22.69 -24.16
N ASP A 326 -9.02 23.27 -25.13
CA ASP A 326 -10.46 23.06 -25.29
C ASP A 326 -10.82 21.63 -25.72
N HIS A 327 -10.03 21.00 -26.60
CA HIS A 327 -10.26 19.59 -26.93
C HIS A 327 -10.12 18.70 -25.68
N GLN A 328 -9.17 19.01 -24.79
CA GLN A 328 -9.03 18.30 -23.54
C GLN A 328 -10.22 18.50 -22.60
N THR A 329 -10.79 19.71 -22.52
CA THR A 329 -12.00 19.94 -21.69
C THR A 329 -13.23 19.27 -22.26
N ILE A 330 -13.40 19.24 -23.59
CA ILE A 330 -14.48 18.49 -24.27
C ILE A 330 -14.40 17.00 -23.91
N LEU A 331 -13.21 16.40 -24.03
CA LEU A 331 -13.01 14.98 -23.71
C LEU A 331 -13.30 14.69 -22.22
N ARG A 332 -12.93 15.60 -21.31
CA ARG A 332 -13.28 15.46 -19.88
C ARG A 332 -14.77 15.57 -19.65
N ALA A 333 -15.45 16.49 -20.33
CA ALA A 333 -16.90 16.65 -20.21
C ALA A 333 -17.64 15.38 -20.65
N TRP A 334 -17.18 14.75 -21.74
CA TRP A 334 -17.71 13.46 -22.21
C TRP A 334 -17.45 12.36 -21.21
N ALA A 335 -16.19 12.19 -20.74
CA ALA A 335 -15.83 11.17 -19.76
C ALA A 335 -16.65 11.27 -18.46
N VAL A 336 -16.86 12.49 -17.96
CA VAL A 336 -17.70 12.73 -16.77
C VAL A 336 -19.17 12.41 -17.07
N LYS A 337 -19.70 12.81 -18.22
CA LYS A 337 -21.11 12.55 -18.57
C LYS A 337 -21.40 11.06 -18.76
N ASP A 338 -20.47 10.34 -19.36
CA ASP A 338 -20.55 8.89 -19.55
C ASP A 338 -20.49 8.15 -18.19
N PHE A 339 -19.64 8.61 -17.28
CA PHE A 339 -19.47 8.00 -15.96
C PHE A 339 -20.60 8.34 -14.98
N ALA A 340 -21.00 9.62 -14.90
CA ALA A 340 -22.01 10.14 -13.97
C ALA A 340 -23.03 11.03 -14.70
N PRO A 341 -24.04 10.44 -15.38
CA PRO A 341 -24.98 11.18 -16.22
C PRO A 341 -25.88 12.14 -15.43
N ASN A 342 -26.12 11.86 -14.14
CA ASN A 342 -26.98 12.66 -13.26
C ASN A 342 -26.28 13.87 -12.64
N CYS A 343 -24.94 13.94 -12.69
CA CYS A 343 -24.19 15.04 -12.11
C CYS A 343 -24.30 16.28 -13.03
N PRO A 344 -24.74 17.45 -12.52
CA PRO A 344 -24.82 18.65 -13.33
C PRO A 344 -23.43 19.17 -13.66
N LEU A 345 -23.23 19.48 -14.93
CA LEU A 345 -21.92 19.78 -15.49
C LEU A 345 -21.76 21.27 -15.81
N TYR A 346 -20.76 21.89 -15.18
CA TYR A 346 -20.38 23.29 -15.38
C TYR A 346 -19.05 23.34 -16.11
N VAL A 347 -19.06 23.80 -17.37
CA VAL A 347 -17.86 23.73 -18.23
C VAL A 347 -17.45 25.13 -18.69
N GLN A 348 -16.17 25.44 -18.51
CA GLN A 348 -15.52 26.60 -19.11
C GLN A 348 -14.75 26.20 -20.36
N ILE A 349 -14.98 26.91 -21.46
CA ILE A 349 -14.26 26.78 -22.75
C ILE A 349 -13.69 28.13 -23.15
N LEU A 350 -12.57 28.12 -23.88
CA LEU A 350 -11.92 29.33 -24.37
C LEU A 350 -12.59 29.82 -25.65
N LYS A 351 -12.67 28.99 -26.70
CA LYS A 351 -13.13 29.41 -28.04
C LYS A 351 -14.61 29.11 -28.31
N PRO A 352 -15.32 30.00 -29.04
CA PRO A 352 -16.74 29.81 -29.38
C PRO A 352 -16.98 28.62 -30.31
N GLU A 353 -16.05 28.34 -31.22
CA GLU A 353 -16.15 27.23 -32.19
C GLU A 353 -16.36 25.88 -31.50
N ASN A 354 -15.67 25.69 -30.37
CA ASN A 354 -15.68 24.45 -29.60
C ASN A 354 -16.94 24.29 -28.72
N LYS A 355 -17.69 25.37 -28.51
CA LYS A 355 -18.89 25.39 -27.65
C LYS A 355 -19.97 24.41 -28.12
N PHE A 356 -20.07 24.18 -29.44
CA PHE A 356 -21.05 23.24 -30.00
C PHE A 356 -20.87 21.81 -29.45
N HIS A 357 -19.63 21.38 -29.22
CA HIS A 357 -19.31 20.01 -28.78
C HIS A 357 -19.72 19.70 -27.34
N ILE A 358 -19.96 20.72 -26.51
CA ILE A 358 -20.36 20.57 -25.11
C ILE A 358 -21.74 21.15 -24.81
N LYS A 359 -22.58 21.30 -25.84
CA LYS A 359 -23.96 21.81 -25.68
C LYS A 359 -24.85 20.92 -24.81
N PHE A 360 -24.44 19.67 -24.57
CA PHE A 360 -25.12 18.75 -23.66
C PHE A 360 -24.85 19.04 -22.18
N ALA A 361 -23.85 19.86 -21.85
CA ALA A 361 -23.59 20.29 -20.48
C ALA A 361 -24.65 21.30 -20.02
N ASP A 362 -25.00 21.25 -18.74
CA ASP A 362 -26.07 22.08 -18.18
C ASP A 362 -25.73 23.57 -18.24
N HIS A 363 -24.46 23.91 -17.96
CA HIS A 363 -23.98 25.28 -17.98
C HIS A 363 -22.64 25.38 -18.70
N VAL A 364 -22.58 26.24 -19.72
CA VAL A 364 -21.37 26.47 -20.52
C VAL A 364 -20.99 27.94 -20.51
N VAL A 365 -19.76 28.23 -20.11
CA VAL A 365 -19.18 29.57 -20.13
C VAL A 365 -18.06 29.61 -21.17
N CYS A 366 -18.26 30.41 -22.23
CA CYS A 366 -17.24 30.65 -23.25
C CYS A 366 -16.50 31.96 -22.98
N GLU A 367 -15.19 31.88 -22.71
CA GLU A 367 -14.39 33.03 -22.28
C GLU A 367 -14.26 34.09 -23.37
N GLU A 368 -13.97 33.71 -24.61
CA GLU A 368 -13.81 34.67 -25.71
C GLU A 368 -15.13 35.37 -26.06
N GLU A 369 -16.27 34.67 -26.04
CA GLU A 369 -17.59 35.31 -26.26
C GLU A 369 -17.87 36.40 -25.22
N PHE A 370 -17.70 36.09 -23.93
CA PHE A 370 -17.90 37.07 -22.86
C PHE A 370 -16.91 38.22 -22.97
N LYS A 371 -15.63 37.93 -23.21
CA LYS A 371 -14.60 38.95 -23.34
C LYS A 371 -14.90 39.94 -24.48
N TYR A 372 -15.22 39.44 -25.67
CA TYR A 372 -15.53 40.31 -26.81
C TYR A 372 -16.85 41.07 -26.63
N ALA A 373 -17.86 40.45 -26.01
CA ALA A 373 -19.11 41.13 -25.67
C ALA A 373 -18.88 42.32 -24.71
N MET A 374 -18.06 42.15 -23.66
CA MET A 374 -17.73 43.23 -22.73
C MET A 374 -16.98 44.38 -23.41
N LEU A 375 -16.04 44.08 -24.30
CA LEU A 375 -15.30 45.09 -25.05
C LEU A 375 -16.22 45.87 -26.00
N ALA A 376 -17.16 45.19 -26.67
CA ALA A 376 -18.14 45.84 -27.53
C ALA A 376 -19.10 46.74 -26.73
N LEU A 377 -19.58 46.28 -25.58
CA LEU A 377 -20.45 47.06 -24.69
C LEU A 377 -19.74 48.29 -24.12
N ASN A 378 -18.45 48.18 -23.80
CA ASN A 378 -17.64 49.30 -23.33
C ASN A 378 -17.53 50.45 -24.34
N CYS A 379 -17.66 50.17 -25.65
CA CYS A 379 -17.69 51.20 -26.69
C CYS A 379 -19.00 52.01 -26.68
N VAL A 380 -20.10 51.41 -26.22
CA VAL A 380 -21.43 52.05 -26.14
C VAL A 380 -21.61 52.72 -24.78
N CYS A 381 -21.31 52.01 -23.70
CA CYS A 381 -21.47 52.46 -22.33
C CYS A 381 -20.12 52.32 -21.59
N PRO A 382 -19.54 53.43 -21.09
CA PRO A 382 -18.26 53.37 -20.40
C PRO A 382 -18.36 52.51 -19.14
N ALA A 383 -17.31 51.75 -18.85
CA ALA A 383 -17.14 50.92 -17.65
C ALA A 383 -18.19 49.79 -17.45
N THR A 384 -18.88 49.35 -18.50
CA THR A 384 -19.81 48.20 -18.44
C THR A 384 -19.11 46.92 -17.97
N SER A 385 -17.88 46.68 -18.41
CA SER A 385 -17.07 45.54 -17.95
C SER A 385 -16.84 45.56 -16.45
N THR A 386 -16.56 46.74 -15.87
CA THR A 386 -16.33 46.88 -14.43
C THR A 386 -17.61 46.62 -13.65
N LEU A 387 -18.74 47.15 -14.13
CA LEU A 387 -20.05 46.91 -13.53
C LEU A 387 -20.37 45.41 -13.46
N ILE A 388 -20.20 44.69 -14.57
CA ILE A 388 -20.53 43.26 -14.63
C ILE A 388 -19.56 42.43 -13.78
N THR A 389 -18.27 42.73 -13.79
CA THR A 389 -17.29 42.09 -12.90
C THR A 389 -17.66 42.26 -11.42
N LEU A 390 -18.07 43.46 -11.00
CA LEU A 390 -18.50 43.71 -9.61
C LEU A 390 -19.80 43.00 -9.24
N LEU A 391 -20.71 42.77 -10.19
CA LEU A 391 -21.96 42.04 -9.96
C LEU A 391 -21.74 40.53 -9.85
N ILE A 392 -20.78 39.98 -10.59
CA ILE A 392 -20.47 38.55 -10.58
C ILE A 392 -19.66 38.18 -9.34
N HIS A 393 -18.72 39.03 -8.91
CA HIS A 393 -17.94 38.77 -7.70
C HIS A 393 -18.78 39.03 -6.44
N SER A 394 -19.07 37.96 -5.70
CA SER A 394 -19.77 38.11 -4.44
C SER A 394 -18.87 38.72 -3.38
N SER A 395 -19.16 39.98 -3.03
CA SER A 395 -18.49 40.70 -1.95
C SER A 395 -19.52 41.13 -0.90
N ARG A 396 -19.12 41.12 0.37
CA ARG A 396 -19.89 41.75 1.44
C ARG A 396 -19.32 43.14 1.59
N GLY A 397 -20.13 44.18 1.37
CA GLY A 397 -19.72 45.59 1.49
C GLY A 397 -19.49 46.01 2.94
N GLN A 398 -18.49 45.40 3.57
CA GLN A 398 -17.98 45.73 4.91
C GLN A 398 -16.86 46.75 4.83
#